data_AF-A0A238C365-F1
#
_entry.id   AF-A0A238C365-F1
#
_cell.length_a   1.000
_cell.length_b   1.000
_cell.length_c   1.000
_cell.angle_alpha   90.00
_cell.angle_beta   90.00
_cell.angle_gamma   90.00
#
_symmetry.space_group_name_H-M   'P 1'
#
loop_
_entity.id
_entity.type
_entity.pdbx_description
1 polymer ?
#
loop_
_entity_poly.entity_id
_entity_poly.type
_entity_poly.pdbx_seq_one_letter_code
_entity_poly.pdbx_strand_id
1 'polypeptide(L)'
;MRLVCLLRYILASRLIPWILGLPSSLSPEILQPLFPIIPPHCTKTTVIKSVLSHASGDDLTRTSQMNIRIGLQNTACFRLENITNDRDPLFTDVLNARSQDEGWLHTLTLSRLEHHHPISQQYEFAIPEVRTSCICECDVNSDVCSARTYSFTHCSNTNITQSLQENCFRTFHPNQADTGCSPGSQSKLCCEVSFTPYQNKSYVAIKLEQPTTFVTFKYVAYDYTAGRWIEKDKNTIRIEVDGPTQWLFLDRWRRLELGVSAGGRASHQLETGMYFAANNPDSEMDELRQQIINEINENNFEKLGWFRKDALGHFIIRNGKVKIQRIHLAKVENCKDQKSQSFLDAHHYVDYNDPENPERFALEAAVKRIYPWIRSAKVANGSGRHVVVTHSEGTNVEVALQLHEEKYSLSFVHDFSKMDDFSGTVIVDFKSNRFFNLTVYNATGIIHGTVKKSTDKSSNDEFHFTTYIGDMRNANKTLIVPLPALIDGGDRMICLHADNGSSEQEICRIIAFKEVALEINLLENTWREIDGHCPECNKLTMGGFLSNFNPINWASEKIWLSTL
;
A
#
# COMPACT_ATOMS: atom_id res chain seq x y z
N MET A 1 35.08 -20.38 60.01
CA MET A 1 35.46 -19.78 58.70
C MET A 1 34.61 -18.55 58.43
N ARG A 2 34.85 -17.47 59.18
CA ARG A 2 34.08 -16.21 59.20
C ARG A 2 35.00 -14.98 59.12
N LEU A 3 36.04 -15.02 58.30
CA LEU A 3 37.02 -13.92 58.21
C LEU A 3 37.46 -13.51 56.78
N VAL A 4 36.84 -14.06 55.73
CA VAL A 4 37.25 -13.76 54.32
C VAL A 4 36.22 -12.90 53.56
N CYS A 5 34.98 -12.76 54.06
CA CYS A 5 33.95 -11.93 53.40
C CYS A 5 33.93 -10.46 53.84
N LEU A 6 34.65 -10.06 54.89
CA LEU A 6 34.63 -8.69 55.43
C LEU A 6 35.67 -7.75 54.80
N LEU A 7 36.64 -8.27 54.03
CA LEU A 7 37.70 -7.45 53.41
C LEU A 7 37.37 -6.96 51.99
N ARG A 8 36.32 -7.47 51.34
CA ARG A 8 35.93 -7.04 49.97
C ARG A 8 34.95 -5.86 49.94
N TYR A 9 34.36 -5.50 51.07
CA TYR A 9 33.39 -4.38 51.16
C TYR A 9 34.01 -3.03 51.59
N ILE A 10 35.28 -2.99 51.97
CA ILE A 10 35.95 -1.78 52.50
C ILE A 10 36.79 -1.05 51.43
N LEU A 11 37.05 -1.65 50.26
CA LEU A 11 37.79 -1.01 49.17
C LEU A 11 36.92 -0.33 48.10
N ALA A 12 35.59 -0.40 48.21
CA ALA A 12 34.67 0.12 47.20
C ALA A 12 33.95 1.43 47.57
N SER A 13 34.25 2.06 48.71
CA SER A 13 33.49 3.22 49.22
C SER A 13 34.31 4.47 49.57
N ARG A 14 35.57 4.54 49.12
CA ARG A 14 36.36 5.78 49.25
C ARG A 14 37.12 6.04 47.96
N LEU A 15 36.53 6.82 47.06
CA LEU A 15 37.19 7.85 46.27
C LEU A 15 36.09 8.68 45.60
N ILE A 16 36.30 10.01 45.58
CA ILE A 16 35.38 11.12 45.24
C ILE A 16 34.64 11.62 46.50
N PRO A 17 34.82 12.90 46.95
CA PRO A 17 34.61 14.07 46.08
C PRO A 17 35.57 15.29 46.15
N TRP A 18 35.57 16.01 45.02
CA TRP A 18 35.64 17.47 44.82
C TRP A 18 36.99 18.19 44.85
N ILE A 19 37.42 18.69 43.67
CA ILE A 19 37.70 20.11 43.44
C ILE A 19 37.23 20.50 42.02
N LEU A 20 36.43 21.57 41.97
CA LEU A 20 35.98 22.32 40.80
C LEU A 20 37.12 23.17 40.19
N GLY A 21 37.17 23.30 38.87
CA GLY A 21 37.86 24.42 38.21
C GLY A 21 38.28 24.21 36.74
N LEU A 22 37.57 24.90 35.82
CA LEU A 22 37.91 25.22 34.40
C LEU A 22 37.69 24.15 33.30
N PRO A 23 37.51 24.55 32.03
CA PRO A 23 36.27 25.08 31.46
C PRO A 23 35.64 24.12 30.43
N SER A 24 34.34 24.29 30.23
CA SER A 24 33.52 23.62 29.22
C SER A 24 33.86 24.05 27.80
N SER A 25 34.58 23.23 27.04
CA SER A 25 34.44 23.10 25.58
C SER A 25 35.36 21.99 25.04
N LEU A 26 34.85 20.76 24.97
CA LEU A 26 35.37 19.78 24.03
C LEU A 26 34.17 19.11 23.36
N SER A 27 34.17 19.23 22.04
CA SER A 27 33.18 18.82 21.06
C SER A 27 32.87 17.31 21.12
N PRO A 28 31.68 16.89 20.67
CA PRO A 28 31.36 15.48 20.48
C PRO A 28 31.97 15.01 19.15
N GLU A 29 33.30 14.97 19.06
CA GLU A 29 34.02 14.29 17.99
C GLU A 29 34.82 13.14 18.60
N ILE A 30 34.18 12.02 18.90
CA ILE A 30 34.75 10.66 18.91
C ILE A 30 33.53 9.77 19.15
N LEU A 31 32.90 9.34 18.05
CA LEU A 31 32.08 8.14 17.88
C LEU A 31 31.51 8.23 16.44
N GLN A 32 32.40 8.24 15.45
CA GLN A 32 32.01 7.99 14.06
C GLN A 32 31.68 6.49 13.89
N PRO A 33 30.71 6.14 13.03
CA PRO A 33 30.19 4.79 12.92
C PRO A 33 31.24 3.82 12.36
N LEU A 34 31.06 2.53 12.63
CA LEU A 34 31.88 1.37 12.20
C LEU A 34 32.02 1.17 10.67
N PHE A 35 31.62 2.15 9.85
CA PHE A 35 31.70 2.08 8.39
C PHE A 35 32.33 3.36 7.81
N PRO A 36 33.26 3.24 6.85
CA PRO A 36 33.84 4.40 6.20
C PRO A 36 32.74 5.20 5.49
N ILE A 37 32.73 6.52 5.72
CA ILE A 37 31.90 7.48 5.00
C ILE A 37 32.38 7.50 3.54
N ILE A 38 31.46 7.34 2.60
CA ILE A 38 31.73 7.36 1.16
C ILE A 38 30.61 8.19 0.52
N PRO A 39 30.92 9.18 -0.35
CA PRO A 39 29.90 9.91 -1.10
C PRO A 39 29.08 8.95 -1.98
N PRO A 40 27.84 9.31 -2.39
CA PRO A 40 27.05 8.57 -3.37
C PRO A 40 27.61 8.65 -4.80
N HIS A 41 27.08 7.84 -5.72
CA HIS A 41 27.56 7.78 -7.11
C HIS A 41 27.16 9.06 -7.84
N CYS A 42 28.15 9.76 -8.38
CA CYS A 42 27.93 10.99 -9.11
C CYS A 42 27.41 10.67 -10.52
N THR A 43 26.10 10.84 -10.72
CA THR A 43 25.44 10.54 -11.98
C THR A 43 25.82 11.59 -13.04
N LYS A 44 26.12 11.14 -14.26
CA LYS A 44 26.36 12.03 -15.40
C LYS A 44 25.07 12.80 -15.72
N THR A 45 25.12 14.12 -15.60
CA THR A 45 23.99 15.02 -15.83
C THR A 45 24.33 16.04 -16.91
N THR A 46 23.36 16.36 -17.76
CA THR A 46 23.49 17.46 -18.73
C THR A 46 23.25 18.78 -18.01
N VAL A 47 24.21 19.69 -18.07
CA VAL A 47 24.14 21.01 -17.41
C VAL A 47 23.85 22.08 -18.46
N ILE A 48 22.80 22.86 -18.24
CA ILE A 48 22.45 23.99 -19.09
C ILE A 48 22.73 25.28 -18.32
N LYS A 49 23.71 26.06 -18.77
CA LYS A 49 24.03 27.36 -18.20
C LYS A 49 23.06 28.42 -18.73
N SER A 50 22.34 29.07 -17.84
CA SER A 50 21.47 30.21 -18.14
C SER A 50 21.94 31.47 -17.42
N VAL A 51 21.57 32.64 -17.94
CA VAL A 51 21.84 33.94 -17.32
C VAL A 51 20.51 34.57 -16.95
N LEU A 52 20.40 35.07 -15.72
CA LEU A 52 19.19 35.74 -15.26
C LEU A 52 19.00 37.10 -15.94
N SER A 53 17.75 37.48 -16.16
CA SER A 53 17.40 38.81 -16.67
C SER A 53 17.57 39.84 -15.56
N HIS A 54 18.33 40.90 -15.81
CA HIS A 54 18.52 42.01 -14.88
C HIS A 54 17.59 43.18 -15.22
N ALA A 55 17.08 43.86 -14.19
CA ALA A 55 16.38 45.13 -14.37
C ALA A 55 17.37 46.25 -14.68
N SER A 56 16.94 47.23 -15.48
CA SER A 56 17.78 48.36 -15.90
C SER A 56 18.28 49.16 -14.69
N GLY A 57 19.59 49.13 -14.42
CA GLY A 57 20.23 49.89 -13.33
C GLY A 57 21.12 49.06 -12.39
N ASP A 58 21.04 47.73 -12.44
CA ASP A 58 21.99 46.83 -11.77
C ASP A 58 23.21 46.59 -12.68
N ASP A 59 24.31 47.28 -12.43
CA ASP A 59 25.62 47.02 -13.06
C ASP A 59 26.39 45.88 -12.38
N LEU A 60 25.73 45.10 -11.51
CA LEU A 60 26.35 43.96 -10.83
C LEU A 60 26.18 42.65 -11.62
N THR A 61 27.33 42.03 -11.88
CA THR A 61 27.58 40.61 -12.17
C THR A 61 26.37 39.78 -12.62
N ARG A 62 26.37 39.42 -13.91
CA ARG A 62 25.43 38.45 -14.51
C ARG A 62 25.39 37.19 -13.65
N THR A 63 24.31 37.01 -12.88
CA THR A 63 24.14 35.83 -12.04
C THR A 63 23.89 34.63 -12.94
N SER A 64 24.86 33.71 -12.93
CA SER A 64 24.81 32.48 -13.71
C SER A 64 23.99 31.44 -12.94
N GLN A 65 23.04 30.83 -13.62
CA GLN A 65 22.23 29.73 -13.12
C GLN A 65 22.57 28.45 -13.87
N MET A 66 22.73 27.36 -13.14
CA MET A 66 22.99 26.03 -13.71
C MET A 66 21.71 25.20 -13.60
N ASN A 67 21.10 24.86 -14.75
CA ASN A 67 19.92 24.03 -14.79
C ASN A 67 20.31 22.58 -15.08
N ILE A 68 19.80 21.67 -14.27
CA ILE A 68 20.02 20.23 -14.36
C ILE A 68 18.71 19.49 -14.18
N ARG A 69 18.64 18.26 -14.69
CA ARG A 69 17.52 17.35 -14.45
C ARG A 69 17.99 16.20 -13.57
N ILE A 70 17.31 15.97 -12.45
CA ILE A 70 17.68 14.91 -11.50
C ILE A 70 16.55 13.89 -11.43
N GLY A 71 16.88 12.62 -11.68
CA GLY A 71 15.97 11.48 -11.53
C GLY A 71 15.90 10.97 -10.10
N LEU A 72 14.82 10.25 -9.76
CA LEU A 72 14.65 9.67 -8.44
C LEU A 72 15.80 8.69 -8.10
N GLN A 73 16.37 8.81 -6.89
CA GLN A 73 17.55 8.09 -6.40
C GLN A 73 18.89 8.43 -7.09
N ASN A 74 18.92 9.42 -7.98
CA ASN A 74 20.16 9.88 -8.61
C ASN A 74 20.78 11.03 -7.84
N THR A 75 22.11 11.17 -7.97
CA THR A 75 22.88 12.23 -7.32
C THR A 75 23.63 13.06 -8.36
N ALA A 76 23.42 14.38 -8.30
CA ALA A 76 24.28 15.34 -8.99
C ALA A 76 25.41 15.77 -8.06
N CYS A 77 26.64 15.79 -8.58
CA CYS A 77 27.82 16.20 -7.82
C CYS A 77 28.49 17.41 -8.47
N PHE A 78 28.96 18.33 -7.64
CA PHE A 78 29.64 19.53 -8.11
C PHE A 78 30.64 20.06 -7.08
N ARG A 79 31.59 20.86 -7.57
CA ARG A 79 32.60 21.56 -6.78
C ARG A 79 32.49 23.07 -7.03
N LEU A 80 32.91 23.84 -6.02
CA LEU A 80 33.13 25.28 -6.14
C LEU A 80 34.58 25.52 -6.54
N GLU A 81 34.80 26.07 -7.74
CA GLU A 81 36.12 26.39 -8.26
C GLU A 81 36.35 27.90 -8.26
N ASN A 82 37.45 28.34 -7.66
CA ASN A 82 37.80 29.75 -7.59
C ASN A 82 38.28 30.27 -8.96
N ILE A 83 37.64 31.33 -9.45
CA ILE A 83 37.87 31.90 -10.78
C ILE A 83 39.19 32.71 -10.81
N THR A 84 39.72 33.15 -9.66
CA THR A 84 40.88 34.07 -9.59
C THR A 84 42.24 33.38 -9.51
N ASN A 85 42.39 32.12 -9.95
CA ASN A 85 43.69 31.47 -10.06
C ASN A 85 44.49 31.98 -11.27
N ASP A 86 44.80 33.29 -11.28
CA ASP A 86 45.99 33.78 -11.95
C ASP A 86 47.20 33.38 -11.09
N ARG A 87 48.15 32.71 -11.74
CA ARG A 87 49.33 32.11 -11.13
C ARG A 87 50.23 33.18 -10.50
N ASP A 88 50.37 33.18 -9.18
CA ASP A 88 51.57 33.71 -8.53
C ASP A 88 51.98 32.82 -7.33
N PRO A 89 52.98 31.92 -7.50
CA PRO A 89 53.23 30.83 -6.57
C PRO A 89 54.27 31.21 -5.49
N LEU A 90 54.16 32.39 -4.86
CA LEU A 90 55.19 32.80 -3.88
C LEU A 90 54.70 33.33 -2.53
N PHE A 91 53.41 33.59 -2.30
CA PHE A 91 52.94 34.11 -1.00
C PHE A 91 51.49 33.68 -0.67
N THR A 92 51.27 32.40 -0.37
CA THR A 92 49.94 31.89 0.02
C THR A 92 49.92 31.04 1.29
N ASP A 93 50.93 31.18 2.15
CA ASP A 93 50.82 30.67 3.53
C ASP A 93 50.53 31.85 4.47
N VAL A 94 49.55 31.66 5.37
CA VAL A 94 49.25 32.45 6.58
C VAL A 94 47.97 33.31 6.60
N LEU A 95 47.28 33.63 5.48
CA LEU A 95 45.99 34.39 5.54
C LEU A 95 44.73 33.64 5.06
N ASN A 96 44.85 32.42 4.56
CA ASN A 96 43.74 31.64 4.01
C ASN A 96 43.02 30.75 5.05
N ALA A 97 42.65 31.31 6.20
CA ALA A 97 41.75 30.65 7.15
C ALA A 97 40.26 30.76 6.76
N ARG A 98 39.94 31.49 5.68
CA ARG A 98 38.58 31.58 5.08
C ARG A 98 38.42 30.78 3.78
N SER A 99 39.45 30.08 3.29
CA SER A 99 39.38 29.19 2.12
C SER A 99 39.04 27.74 2.54
N GLN A 100 38.09 27.57 3.47
CA GLN A 100 37.84 26.24 4.06
C GLN A 100 37.04 25.28 3.16
N ASP A 101 36.50 25.77 2.03
CA ASP A 101 35.60 24.99 1.16
C ASP A 101 36.14 24.75 -0.26
N GLU A 102 37.33 25.28 -0.57
CA GLU A 102 37.98 25.01 -1.87
C GLU A 102 38.25 23.51 -1.99
N GLY A 103 37.59 22.87 -2.95
CA GLY A 103 37.73 21.44 -3.24
C GLY A 103 36.71 20.52 -2.56
N TRP A 104 35.76 21.04 -1.79
CA TRP A 104 34.67 20.21 -1.26
C TRP A 104 33.81 19.64 -2.39
N LEU A 105 33.43 18.36 -2.25
CA LEU A 105 32.49 17.69 -3.13
C LEU A 105 31.08 17.88 -2.58
N HIS A 106 30.28 18.71 -3.25
CA HIS A 106 28.87 18.87 -2.96
C HIS A 106 28.05 17.83 -3.70
N THR A 107 27.10 17.23 -3.01
CA THR A 107 26.22 16.20 -3.56
C THR A 107 24.78 16.59 -3.31
N LEU A 108 23.94 16.46 -4.34
CA LEU A 108 22.51 16.71 -4.29
C LEU A 108 21.79 15.48 -4.80
N THR A 109 21.15 14.75 -3.88
CA THR A 109 20.45 13.49 -4.19
C THR A 109 18.95 13.69 -4.12
N LEU A 110 18.22 13.33 -5.18
CA LEU A 110 16.76 13.23 -5.11
C LEU A 110 16.39 11.92 -4.41
N SER A 111 16.18 11.99 -3.10
CA SER A 111 16.07 10.80 -2.24
C SER A 111 14.68 10.16 -2.25
N ARG A 112 13.61 10.97 -2.34
CA ARG A 112 12.22 10.50 -2.30
C ARG A 112 11.33 11.36 -3.17
N LEU A 113 10.32 10.71 -3.74
CA LEU A 113 9.14 11.29 -4.37
C LEU A 113 7.92 10.71 -3.65
N GLU A 114 7.06 11.58 -3.13
CA GLU A 114 5.92 11.22 -2.31
C GLU A 114 4.66 11.92 -2.80
N HIS A 115 3.56 11.18 -2.89
CA HIS A 115 2.22 11.73 -3.05
C HIS A 115 1.49 11.70 -1.72
N HIS A 116 0.95 12.85 -1.33
CA HIS A 116 0.19 13.04 -0.10
C HIS A 116 -1.28 13.15 -0.49
N HIS A 117 -1.99 12.03 -0.44
CA HIS A 117 -3.41 11.95 -0.75
C HIS A 117 -4.25 12.36 0.47
N PRO A 118 -5.13 13.37 0.37
CA PRO A 118 -6.07 13.66 1.44
C PRO A 118 -7.11 12.54 1.56
N ILE A 119 -7.53 12.25 2.79
CA ILE A 119 -8.59 11.30 3.09
C ILE A 119 -9.90 12.06 3.27
N SER A 120 -10.88 11.83 2.38
CA SER A 120 -12.19 12.50 2.43
C SER A 120 -13.26 11.72 3.18
N GLN A 121 -13.13 10.39 3.24
CA GLN A 121 -14.03 9.50 3.96
C GLN A 121 -13.23 8.43 4.68
N GLN A 122 -13.70 8.02 5.86
CA GLN A 122 -13.10 6.94 6.64
C GLN A 122 -14.19 6.18 7.43
N TYR A 123 -14.13 4.86 7.45
CA TYR A 123 -14.92 4.03 8.36
C TYR A 123 -14.23 2.68 8.64
N GLU A 124 -14.53 2.08 9.79
CA GLU A 124 -14.06 0.75 10.15
C GLU A 124 -15.08 -0.32 9.75
N PHE A 125 -14.60 -1.45 9.25
CA PHE A 125 -15.43 -2.59 8.88
C PHE A 125 -14.74 -3.92 9.21
N ALA A 126 -15.52 -5.00 9.20
CA ALA A 126 -15.00 -6.36 9.35
C ALA A 126 -15.61 -7.29 8.30
N ILE A 127 -15.00 -8.44 8.10
CA ILE A 127 -15.61 -9.56 7.38
C ILE A 127 -16.49 -10.30 8.38
N PRO A 128 -17.81 -10.43 8.14
CA PRO A 128 -18.69 -11.13 9.05
C PRO A 128 -18.63 -12.64 8.82
N GLU A 129 -18.63 -13.39 9.91
CA GLU A 129 -19.02 -14.78 9.98
C GLU A 129 -20.54 -14.85 10.21
N VAL A 130 -21.22 -15.56 9.31
CA VAL A 130 -22.67 -15.68 9.25
C VAL A 130 -23.08 -17.05 9.77
N ARG A 131 -24.01 -17.06 10.72
CA ARG A 131 -24.62 -18.28 11.22
C ARG A 131 -26.13 -18.20 11.07
N THR A 132 -26.69 -19.17 10.37
CA THR A 132 -28.13 -19.26 10.13
C THR A 132 -28.71 -20.45 10.87
N SER A 133 -29.85 -20.25 11.52
CA SER A 133 -30.66 -21.30 12.15
C SER A 133 -32.11 -21.10 11.77
N CYS A 134 -32.76 -22.13 11.23
CA CYS A 134 -34.14 -22.05 10.78
C CYS A 134 -35.04 -23.03 11.54
N ILE A 135 -36.33 -22.70 11.63
CA ILE A 135 -37.38 -23.57 12.15
C ILE A 135 -38.55 -23.59 11.16
N CYS A 136 -39.15 -24.77 10.96
CA CYS A 136 -40.28 -24.95 10.08
C CYS A 136 -41.56 -25.28 10.86
N GLU A 137 -42.68 -24.71 10.43
CA GLU A 137 -43.99 -24.94 11.03
C GLU A 137 -45.02 -25.31 9.95
N CYS A 138 -45.66 -26.46 10.13
CA CYS A 138 -46.71 -26.94 9.23
C CYS A 138 -48.04 -26.19 9.42
N ASP A 139 -48.32 -25.69 10.64
CA ASP A 139 -49.57 -24.98 10.93
C ASP A 139 -49.51 -23.49 10.53
N VAL A 140 -50.32 -23.12 9.54
CA VAL A 140 -50.44 -21.73 9.05
C VAL A 140 -51.00 -20.78 10.12
N ASN A 141 -51.66 -21.28 11.16
CA ASN A 141 -52.22 -20.44 12.23
C ASN A 141 -51.34 -20.39 13.49
N SER A 142 -50.22 -21.11 13.51
CA SER A 142 -49.28 -21.08 14.64
C SER A 142 -48.63 -19.70 14.79
N ASP A 143 -48.58 -19.22 16.04
CA ASP A 143 -47.91 -17.98 16.42
C ASP A 143 -46.38 -18.17 16.57
N VAL A 144 -45.90 -19.42 16.64
CA VAL A 144 -44.48 -19.76 16.84
C VAL A 144 -43.63 -19.21 15.70
N CYS A 145 -44.04 -19.46 14.45
CA CYS A 145 -43.44 -18.92 13.25
C CYS A 145 -44.42 -17.98 12.53
N SER A 146 -44.35 -16.69 12.85
CA SER A 146 -45.23 -15.68 12.28
C SER A 146 -44.48 -14.45 11.77
N ALA A 147 -45.11 -13.71 10.85
CA ALA A 147 -44.58 -12.44 10.38
C ALA A 147 -44.37 -11.44 11.53
N ARG A 148 -45.18 -11.50 12.59
CA ARG A 148 -45.06 -10.60 13.74
C ARG A 148 -43.76 -10.84 14.52
N THR A 149 -43.31 -12.09 14.62
CA THR A 149 -42.14 -12.46 15.42
C THR A 149 -40.84 -12.50 14.61
N TYR A 150 -40.90 -12.79 13.31
CA TYR A 150 -39.72 -13.00 12.45
C TYR A 150 -39.57 -12.05 11.26
N SER A 151 -40.55 -11.22 10.92
CA SER A 151 -40.41 -10.29 9.79
C SER A 151 -39.87 -8.94 10.24
N PHE A 152 -38.73 -8.52 9.67
CA PHE A 152 -38.11 -7.22 9.92
C PHE A 152 -37.74 -6.94 11.39
N THR A 153 -37.40 -7.97 12.17
CA THR A 153 -37.09 -7.88 13.61
C THR A 153 -35.68 -8.38 13.94
N HIS A 154 -35.19 -8.01 15.13
CA HIS A 154 -33.98 -8.61 15.71
C HIS A 154 -34.34 -9.90 16.46
N CYS A 155 -33.32 -10.72 16.72
CA CYS A 155 -33.47 -11.88 17.59
C CYS A 155 -33.74 -11.43 19.04
N SER A 156 -34.66 -12.14 19.70
CA SER A 156 -35.06 -11.86 21.07
C SER A 156 -34.32 -12.79 22.03
N ASN A 157 -33.03 -12.55 22.26
CA ASN A 157 -32.25 -13.33 23.23
C ASN A 157 -31.92 -12.49 24.47
N THR A 158 -32.39 -12.95 25.64
CA THR A 158 -32.20 -12.30 26.94
C THR A 158 -30.82 -12.53 27.56
N ASN A 159 -30.04 -13.49 27.04
CA ASN A 159 -28.78 -13.94 27.62
C ASN A 159 -27.53 -13.49 26.84
N ILE A 160 -27.68 -12.63 25.84
CA ILE A 160 -26.61 -12.19 24.94
C ILE A 160 -26.31 -10.72 25.22
N THR A 161 -25.03 -10.31 25.19
CA THR A 161 -24.64 -8.90 25.30
C THR A 161 -25.33 -8.07 24.22
N GLN A 162 -25.80 -6.86 24.55
CA GLN A 162 -26.60 -6.01 23.65
C GLN A 162 -26.01 -5.89 22.22
N SER A 163 -24.69 -5.83 22.07
CA SER A 163 -23.98 -5.77 20.78
C SER A 163 -24.13 -6.99 19.87
N LEU A 164 -24.23 -8.20 20.43
CA LEU A 164 -24.46 -9.44 19.68
C LEU A 164 -25.94 -9.60 19.33
N GLN A 165 -26.83 -8.98 20.12
CA GLN A 165 -28.28 -8.97 19.86
C GLN A 165 -28.64 -8.07 18.68
N GLU A 166 -27.94 -6.94 18.51
CA GLU A 166 -28.14 -6.01 17.39
C GLU A 166 -27.68 -6.58 16.03
N ASN A 167 -26.81 -7.58 16.03
CA ASN A 167 -26.33 -8.28 14.83
C ASN A 167 -27.02 -9.60 14.54
N CYS A 168 -28.13 -9.87 15.21
CA CYS A 168 -28.97 -11.03 14.90
C CYS A 168 -30.30 -10.56 14.34
N PHE A 169 -30.63 -11.03 13.14
CA PHE A 169 -31.82 -10.64 12.40
C PHE A 169 -32.71 -11.85 12.16
N ARG A 170 -34.01 -11.63 12.26
CA ARG A 170 -34.99 -12.65 11.92
C ARG A 170 -35.49 -12.45 10.50
N THR A 171 -35.73 -13.57 9.80
CA THR A 171 -36.33 -13.58 8.48
C THR A 171 -37.50 -14.53 8.41
N PHE A 172 -38.59 -14.09 7.79
CA PHE A 172 -39.82 -14.86 7.61
C PHE A 172 -40.02 -15.25 6.15
N HIS A 173 -40.23 -16.54 5.91
CA HIS A 173 -40.42 -17.14 4.59
C HIS A 173 -41.75 -17.89 4.54
N PRO A 174 -42.86 -17.24 4.13
CA PRO A 174 -44.15 -17.89 3.99
C PRO A 174 -44.22 -18.78 2.74
N ASN A 175 -45.32 -19.53 2.62
CA ASN A 175 -45.70 -20.29 1.42
C ASN A 175 -44.65 -21.32 0.97
N GLN A 176 -44.10 -22.06 1.94
CA GLN A 176 -43.13 -23.12 1.68
C GLN A 176 -43.82 -24.42 1.28
N ALA A 177 -43.04 -25.36 0.71
CA ALA A 177 -43.54 -26.67 0.31
C ALA A 177 -44.09 -27.46 1.52
N ASP A 178 -45.06 -28.33 1.27
CA ASP A 178 -45.71 -29.16 2.28
C ASP A 178 -44.95 -30.45 2.59
N THR A 179 -43.69 -30.55 2.17
CA THR A 179 -42.83 -31.72 2.42
C THR A 179 -42.68 -31.95 3.94
N GLY A 180 -43.18 -33.09 4.41
CA GLY A 180 -43.21 -33.46 5.83
C GLY A 180 -44.49 -33.04 6.58
N CYS A 181 -45.39 -32.28 5.94
CA CYS A 181 -46.67 -31.84 6.49
C CYS A 181 -47.86 -32.59 5.87
N SER A 182 -49.08 -32.32 6.34
CA SER A 182 -50.30 -32.85 5.71
C SER A 182 -50.48 -32.27 4.29
N PRO A 183 -50.94 -33.08 3.31
CA PRO A 183 -51.12 -32.63 1.92
C PRO A 183 -52.05 -31.42 1.85
N GLY A 184 -51.62 -30.37 1.13
CA GLY A 184 -52.41 -29.14 0.97
C GLY A 184 -52.26 -28.12 2.10
N SER A 185 -51.40 -28.38 3.10
CA SER A 185 -50.91 -27.34 4.01
C SER A 185 -49.88 -26.44 3.30
N GLN A 186 -49.67 -25.22 3.79
CA GLN A 186 -48.55 -24.39 3.36
C GLN A 186 -47.65 -24.17 4.57
N SER A 187 -46.46 -24.77 4.57
CA SER A 187 -45.55 -24.60 5.68
C SER A 187 -44.96 -23.19 5.70
N LYS A 188 -44.47 -22.77 6.86
CA LYS A 188 -43.76 -21.51 7.05
C LYS A 188 -42.37 -21.80 7.59
N LEU A 189 -41.39 -21.03 7.11
CA LEU A 189 -40.01 -21.13 7.57
C LEU A 189 -39.60 -19.81 8.22
N CYS A 190 -39.07 -19.90 9.43
CA CYS A 190 -38.59 -18.77 10.21
C CYS A 190 -37.13 -18.97 10.55
N CYS A 191 -36.28 -17.99 10.27
CA CYS A 191 -34.85 -18.12 10.50
C CYS A 191 -34.29 -16.98 11.34
N GLU A 192 -33.25 -17.29 12.11
CA GLU A 192 -32.38 -16.35 12.78
C GLU A 192 -31.02 -16.37 12.08
N VAL A 193 -30.56 -15.19 11.64
CA VAL A 193 -29.28 -15.00 10.95
C VAL A 193 -28.43 -14.07 11.82
N SER A 194 -27.35 -14.60 12.37
CA SER A 194 -26.42 -13.85 13.23
C SER A 194 -25.10 -13.56 12.52
N PHE A 195 -24.56 -12.38 12.78
CA PHE A 195 -23.33 -11.87 12.17
C PHE A 195 -22.31 -11.55 13.26
N THR A 196 -21.10 -12.10 13.16
CA THR A 196 -20.00 -11.83 14.11
C THR A 196 -18.71 -11.50 13.36
N PRO A 197 -17.81 -10.67 13.90
CA PRO A 197 -16.54 -10.37 13.21
C PRO A 197 -15.65 -11.61 13.11
N TYR A 198 -15.33 -12.02 11.88
CA TYR A 198 -14.48 -13.19 11.64
C TYR A 198 -13.07 -12.97 12.21
N GLN A 199 -12.64 -13.88 13.08
CA GLN A 199 -11.34 -13.84 13.77
C GLN A 199 -11.05 -12.52 14.52
N ASN A 200 -12.08 -11.75 14.89
CA ASN A 200 -11.94 -10.40 15.47
C ASN A 200 -11.06 -9.45 14.64
N LYS A 201 -10.91 -9.70 13.34
CA LYS A 201 -10.14 -8.84 12.43
C LYS A 201 -10.98 -7.65 12.00
N SER A 202 -10.35 -6.49 11.92
CA SER A 202 -10.98 -5.26 11.43
C SER A 202 -10.11 -4.54 10.41
N TYR A 203 -10.74 -3.75 9.57
CA TYR A 203 -10.13 -3.03 8.47
C TYR A 203 -10.62 -1.58 8.49
N VAL A 204 -9.78 -0.66 8.04
CA VAL A 204 -10.14 0.74 7.84
C VAL A 204 -10.30 0.98 6.35
N ALA A 205 -11.51 1.36 5.93
CA ALA A 205 -11.80 1.84 4.59
C ALA A 205 -11.55 3.35 4.54
N ILE A 206 -10.87 3.82 3.50
CA ILE A 206 -10.54 5.22 3.27
C ILE A 206 -10.77 5.63 1.82
N LYS A 207 -11.28 6.83 1.61
CA LYS A 207 -11.39 7.43 0.28
C LYS A 207 -10.23 8.39 0.05
N LEU A 208 -9.43 8.11 -0.97
CA LEU A 208 -8.29 8.93 -1.37
C LEU A 208 -8.71 9.93 -2.44
N GLU A 209 -8.36 11.19 -2.23
CA GLU A 209 -8.55 12.27 -3.20
C GLU A 209 -7.26 12.54 -4.00
N GLN A 210 -7.30 13.55 -4.86
CA GLN A 210 -6.13 13.97 -5.65
C GLN A 210 -4.96 14.36 -4.72
N PRO A 211 -3.74 13.86 -4.97
CA PRO A 211 -2.60 14.11 -4.10
C PRO A 211 -1.95 15.47 -4.35
N THR A 212 -1.14 15.88 -3.37
CA THR A 212 -0.05 16.82 -3.56
C THR A 212 1.31 16.10 -3.62
N THR A 213 2.19 16.59 -4.48
CA THR A 213 3.48 15.99 -4.81
C THR A 213 4.60 16.66 -4.04
N PHE A 214 5.35 15.86 -3.28
CA PHE A 214 6.53 16.30 -2.56
C PHE A 214 7.78 15.55 -3.02
N VAL A 215 8.87 16.29 -3.15
CA VAL A 215 10.20 15.73 -3.40
C VAL A 215 11.09 16.01 -2.20
N THR A 216 11.95 15.07 -1.86
CA THR A 216 12.93 15.24 -0.78
C THR A 216 14.33 15.14 -1.32
N PHE A 217 15.07 16.23 -1.24
CA PHE A 217 16.48 16.29 -1.57
C PHE A 217 17.34 16.08 -0.34
N LYS A 218 18.42 15.30 -0.49
CA LYS A 218 19.49 15.18 0.49
C LYS A 218 20.73 15.86 -0.06
N TYR A 219 21.13 16.96 0.59
CA TYR A 219 22.36 17.68 0.31
C TYR A 219 23.45 17.25 1.30
N VAL A 220 24.64 16.94 0.82
CA VAL A 220 25.81 16.66 1.66
C VAL A 220 27.06 17.24 1.01
N ALA A 221 27.91 17.89 1.79
CA ALA A 221 29.23 18.34 1.39
C ALA A 221 30.30 17.45 2.01
N TYR A 222 31.22 16.95 1.17
CA TYR A 222 32.30 16.04 1.55
C TYR A 222 33.66 16.69 1.34
N ASP A 223 34.57 16.44 2.28
CA ASP A 223 35.98 16.83 2.21
C ASP A 223 36.83 15.56 2.17
N TYR A 224 37.88 15.55 1.33
CA TYR A 224 38.79 14.43 1.19
C TYR A 224 40.14 14.77 1.83
N THR A 225 40.34 14.34 3.08
CA THR A 225 41.55 14.62 3.85
C THR A 225 42.17 13.34 4.39
N ALA A 226 43.49 13.23 4.31
CA ALA A 226 44.25 12.06 4.80
C ALA A 226 43.72 10.70 4.28
N GLY A 227 43.33 10.64 3.00
CA GLY A 227 42.90 9.41 2.35
C GLY A 227 41.46 8.97 2.65
N ARG A 228 40.68 9.77 3.38
CA ARG A 228 39.29 9.45 3.77
C ARG A 228 38.34 10.60 3.47
N TRP A 229 37.08 10.25 3.21
CA TRP A 229 35.98 11.22 3.08
C TRP A 229 35.42 11.57 4.45
N ILE A 230 35.15 12.86 4.65
CA ILE A 230 34.55 13.41 5.88
C ILE A 230 33.33 14.25 5.47
N GLU A 231 32.17 13.99 6.09
CA GLU A 231 30.98 14.84 5.94
C GLU A 231 31.19 16.17 6.68
N LYS A 232 31.07 17.30 5.98
CA LYS A 232 31.24 18.66 6.54
C LYS A 232 29.92 19.40 6.72
N ASP A 233 29.00 19.22 5.80
CA ASP A 233 27.66 19.80 5.83
C ASP A 233 26.63 18.79 5.35
N LYS A 234 25.41 18.86 5.88
CA LYS A 234 24.32 17.95 5.55
C LYS A 234 22.98 18.62 5.80
N ASN A 235 22.14 18.60 4.77
CA ASN A 235 20.80 19.15 4.83
C ASN A 235 19.80 18.21 4.14
N THR A 236 18.56 18.16 4.62
CA THR A 236 17.47 17.41 3.99
C THR A 236 16.31 18.36 3.78
N ILE A 237 15.95 18.56 2.52
CA ILE A 237 15.00 19.59 2.11
C ILE A 237 13.82 18.92 1.45
N ARG A 238 12.62 19.19 1.94
CA ARG A 238 11.37 18.70 1.35
C ARG A 238 10.64 19.87 0.69
N ILE A 239 10.24 19.67 -0.56
CA ILE A 239 9.70 20.72 -1.43
C ILE A 239 8.42 20.21 -2.08
N GLU A 240 7.40 21.06 -2.12
CA GLU A 240 6.17 20.81 -2.89
C GLU A 240 6.37 21.26 -4.34
N VAL A 241 6.03 20.40 -5.30
CA VAL A 241 6.38 20.64 -6.72
C VAL A 241 5.19 20.89 -7.64
N ASP A 242 3.95 20.86 -7.13
CA ASP A 242 2.75 21.09 -7.95
C ASP A 242 2.54 22.58 -8.31
N GLY A 243 3.29 23.48 -7.68
CA GLY A 243 3.17 24.93 -7.81
C GLY A 243 4.32 25.60 -8.58
N PRO A 244 4.54 26.91 -8.35
CA PRO A 244 5.66 27.63 -8.94
C PRO A 244 7.00 27.11 -8.41
N THR A 245 8.09 27.46 -9.11
CA THR A 245 9.45 27.13 -8.68
C THR A 245 9.70 27.60 -7.25
N GLN A 246 10.07 26.69 -6.36
CA GLN A 246 10.43 27.00 -4.98
C GLN A 246 11.94 27.17 -4.86
N TRP A 247 12.37 28.24 -4.18
CA TRP A 247 13.78 28.60 -4.00
C TRP A 247 14.19 28.49 -2.53
N LEU A 248 15.25 27.74 -2.24
CA LEU A 248 15.73 27.43 -0.89
C LEU A 248 17.26 27.33 -0.86
N PHE A 249 17.89 27.83 0.20
CA PHE A 249 19.34 27.67 0.38
C PHE A 249 19.71 26.23 0.78
N LEU A 250 20.72 25.67 0.11
CA LEU A 250 21.24 24.32 0.33
C LEU A 250 22.21 24.25 1.51
N ASP A 251 23.17 25.17 1.51
CA ASP A 251 24.33 25.15 2.38
C ASP A 251 24.14 26.03 3.62
N ARG A 252 24.86 25.69 4.69
CA ARG A 252 24.82 26.45 5.94
C ARG A 252 25.21 27.93 5.80
N TRP A 253 25.97 28.28 4.77
CA TRP A 253 26.43 29.65 4.52
C TRP A 253 25.53 30.44 3.56
N ARG A 254 24.45 29.84 3.06
CA ARG A 254 23.47 30.48 2.16
C ARG A 254 24.11 31.05 0.89
N ARG A 255 25.06 30.33 0.31
CA ARG A 255 25.70 30.67 -0.97
C ARG A 255 25.06 29.93 -2.15
N LEU A 256 24.60 28.71 -1.90
CA LEU A 256 23.99 27.85 -2.90
C LEU A 256 22.48 27.87 -2.73
N GLU A 257 21.78 28.41 -3.71
CA GLU A 257 20.33 28.41 -3.75
C GLU A 257 19.81 27.39 -4.77
N LEU A 258 18.84 26.59 -4.33
CA LEU A 258 18.18 25.54 -5.09
C LEU A 258 16.78 26.01 -5.48
N GLY A 259 16.56 26.21 -6.77
CA GLY A 259 15.26 26.32 -7.39
C GLY A 259 14.77 24.95 -7.85
N VAL A 260 13.57 24.54 -7.47
CA VAL A 260 12.98 23.26 -7.90
C VAL A 260 11.64 23.50 -8.55
N SER A 261 11.46 22.94 -9.74
CA SER A 261 10.18 22.92 -10.46
C SER A 261 9.86 21.53 -10.99
N ALA A 262 8.57 21.17 -10.95
CA ALA A 262 8.11 20.00 -11.67
C ALA A 262 8.17 20.26 -13.18
N GLY A 263 8.77 19.33 -13.94
CA GLY A 263 8.69 19.33 -15.41
C GLY A 263 7.33 18.86 -15.96
N GLY A 264 6.34 18.64 -15.09
CA GLY A 264 5.02 18.07 -15.38
C GLY A 264 4.46 17.31 -14.17
N ARG A 265 3.27 16.69 -14.32
CA ARG A 265 2.76 15.76 -13.30
C ARG A 265 3.71 14.55 -13.18
N ALA A 266 3.77 13.96 -11.99
CA ALA A 266 4.50 12.70 -11.79
C ALA A 266 4.02 11.62 -12.79
N SER A 267 4.93 10.72 -13.20
CA SER A 267 4.64 9.67 -14.20
C SER A 267 3.45 8.79 -13.82
N HIS A 268 3.30 8.53 -12.52
CA HIS A 268 2.26 7.67 -11.99
C HIS A 268 1.50 8.40 -10.88
N GLN A 269 0.22 8.09 -10.76
CA GLN A 269 -0.61 8.59 -9.68
C GLN A 269 -1.57 7.48 -9.27
N LEU A 270 -1.71 7.25 -7.97
CA LEU A 270 -2.74 6.35 -7.47
C LEU A 270 -4.11 6.98 -7.73
N GLU A 271 -5.04 6.19 -8.25
CA GLU A 271 -6.36 6.69 -8.63
C GLU A 271 -7.16 7.16 -7.41
N THR A 272 -7.92 8.24 -7.59
CA THR A 272 -8.93 8.68 -6.61
C THR A 272 -9.97 7.58 -6.45
N GLY A 273 -10.25 7.18 -5.21
CA GLY A 273 -11.18 6.08 -4.97
C GLY A 273 -11.07 5.51 -3.57
N MET A 274 -11.76 4.39 -3.37
CA MET A 274 -11.78 3.70 -2.09
C MET A 274 -10.67 2.66 -1.99
N TYR A 275 -9.98 2.67 -0.85
CA TYR A 275 -8.92 1.74 -0.47
C TYR A 275 -9.16 1.25 0.95
N PHE A 276 -8.44 0.22 1.37
CA PHE A 276 -8.50 -0.22 2.76
C PHE A 276 -7.17 -0.78 3.25
N ALA A 277 -6.98 -0.77 4.56
CA ALA A 277 -5.86 -1.41 5.25
C ALA A 277 -6.37 -2.23 6.42
N ALA A 278 -5.60 -3.25 6.82
CA ALA A 278 -5.87 -3.96 8.07
C ALA A 278 -5.63 -3.00 9.25
N ASN A 279 -6.57 -3.00 10.19
CA ASN A 279 -6.48 -2.20 11.40
C ASN A 279 -5.79 -3.03 12.48
N ASN A 280 -4.57 -2.64 12.84
CA ASN A 280 -3.83 -3.26 13.93
C ASN A 280 -3.85 -2.29 15.12
N PRO A 281 -4.61 -2.56 16.19
CA PRO A 281 -4.75 -1.62 17.32
C PRO A 281 -3.43 -1.33 18.05
N ASP A 282 -2.47 -2.26 17.99
CA ASP A 282 -1.18 -2.19 18.68
C ASP A 282 0.00 -1.79 17.77
N SER A 283 -0.25 -1.53 16.47
CA SER A 283 0.80 -1.29 15.47
C SER A 283 0.40 -0.21 14.47
N GLU A 284 1.36 0.25 13.66
CA GLU A 284 1.04 1.00 12.45
C GLU A 284 0.05 0.22 11.57
N MET A 285 -0.84 0.95 10.89
CA MET A 285 -1.72 0.38 9.87
C MET A 285 -0.88 -0.28 8.77
N ASP A 286 -1.41 -1.38 8.24
CA ASP A 286 -0.77 -2.11 7.15
C ASP A 286 -0.78 -1.31 5.83
N GLU A 287 -0.05 -1.83 4.84
CA GLU A 287 -0.06 -1.30 3.47
C GLU A 287 -1.47 -1.33 2.88
N LEU A 288 -1.79 -0.31 2.09
CA LEU A 288 -3.10 -0.18 1.44
C LEU A 288 -3.38 -1.29 0.43
N ARG A 289 -4.65 -1.62 0.29
CA ARG A 289 -5.21 -2.55 -0.69
C ARG A 289 -6.29 -1.85 -1.50
N GLN A 290 -6.42 -2.25 -2.76
CA GLN A 290 -7.43 -1.72 -3.69
C GLN A 290 -8.37 -2.86 -4.07
N GLN A 291 -9.65 -2.71 -3.73
CA GLN A 291 -10.72 -3.64 -4.11
C GLN A 291 -12.05 -2.87 -4.10
N ILE A 292 -13.06 -3.41 -4.77
CA ILE A 292 -14.40 -2.81 -4.79
C ILE A 292 -14.98 -2.82 -3.38
N ILE A 293 -15.14 -1.63 -2.80
CA ILE A 293 -15.61 -1.41 -1.43
C ILE A 293 -16.63 -0.26 -1.44
N ASN A 294 -17.61 -0.32 -0.54
CA ASN A 294 -18.64 0.69 -0.42
C ASN A 294 -18.07 2.04 0.02
N GLU A 295 -18.60 3.13 -0.54
CA GLU A 295 -18.42 4.46 0.06
C GLU A 295 -19.16 4.58 1.41
N ILE A 296 -18.88 5.64 2.18
CA ILE A 296 -19.51 5.84 3.49
C ILE A 296 -21.04 5.95 3.42
N ASN A 297 -21.60 6.39 2.29
CA ASN A 297 -23.05 6.51 2.09
C ASN A 297 -23.67 5.35 1.29
N GLU A 298 -22.85 4.42 0.81
CA GLU A 298 -23.29 3.23 0.07
C GLU A 298 -23.50 2.04 1.03
N ASN A 299 -24.35 1.08 0.63
CA ASN A 299 -24.58 -0.16 1.37
C ASN A 299 -24.97 -1.31 0.40
N ASN A 300 -24.06 -1.65 -0.50
CA ASN A 300 -24.18 -2.78 -1.42
C ASN A 300 -23.54 -4.04 -0.80
N PHE A 301 -24.25 -5.16 -0.78
CA PHE A 301 -23.79 -6.43 -0.20
C PHE A 301 -22.82 -7.21 -1.11
N GLU A 302 -22.70 -6.84 -2.38
CA GLU A 302 -21.71 -7.43 -3.31
C GLU A 302 -20.30 -6.82 -3.16
N LYS A 303 -20.19 -5.68 -2.48
CA LYS A 303 -18.95 -4.92 -2.27
C LYS A 303 -18.48 -5.06 -0.82
N LEU A 304 -17.19 -4.89 -0.57
CA LEU A 304 -16.68 -4.83 0.81
C LEU A 304 -17.31 -3.70 1.64
N GLY A 305 -17.26 -3.82 2.97
CA GLY A 305 -17.55 -2.73 3.89
C GLY A 305 -19.03 -2.50 4.21
N TRP A 306 -19.91 -3.49 4.01
CA TRP A 306 -21.31 -3.42 4.46
C TRP A 306 -21.50 -3.72 5.96
N PHE A 307 -20.57 -4.47 6.58
CA PHE A 307 -20.56 -4.76 8.03
C PHE A 307 -19.59 -3.82 8.77
N ARG A 308 -20.14 -2.75 9.34
CA ARG A 308 -19.37 -1.57 9.78
C ARG A 308 -19.36 -1.41 11.27
N LYS A 309 -18.27 -0.88 11.82
CA LYS A 309 -18.20 -0.49 13.22
C LYS A 309 -18.84 0.87 13.44
N ASP A 310 -19.65 0.99 14.48
CA ASP A 310 -20.28 2.22 14.92
C ASP A 310 -19.37 3.03 15.86
N ALA A 311 -19.86 4.18 16.33
CA ALA A 311 -19.13 5.05 17.26
C ALA A 311 -18.98 4.44 18.67
N LEU A 312 -19.79 3.44 19.03
CA LEU A 312 -19.70 2.70 20.29
C LEU A 312 -18.72 1.53 20.21
N GLY A 313 -18.20 1.24 19.02
CA GLY A 313 -17.27 0.16 18.76
C GLY A 313 -17.93 -1.18 18.40
N HIS A 314 -19.25 -1.20 18.20
CA HIS A 314 -20.01 -2.37 17.80
C HIS A 314 -20.10 -2.45 16.28
N PHE A 315 -19.95 -3.66 15.74
CA PHE A 315 -20.24 -3.88 14.32
C PHE A 315 -21.75 -3.90 14.12
N ILE A 316 -22.25 -3.31 13.03
CA ILE A 316 -23.66 -3.21 12.68
C ILE A 316 -23.85 -3.32 11.17
N ILE A 317 -25.01 -3.83 10.77
CA ILE A 317 -25.47 -3.80 9.37
C ILE A 317 -26.49 -2.66 9.23
N ARG A 318 -26.15 -1.65 8.43
CA ARG A 318 -27.05 -0.51 8.20
C ARG A 318 -28.36 -0.98 7.56
N ASN A 319 -29.48 -0.60 8.17
CA ASN A 319 -30.82 -1.06 7.78
C ASN A 319 -30.95 -2.61 7.72
N GLY A 320 -30.20 -3.33 8.57
CA GLY A 320 -30.14 -4.79 8.57
C GLY A 320 -31.52 -5.46 8.64
N LYS A 321 -32.43 -4.96 9.48
CA LYS A 321 -33.82 -5.48 9.60
C LYS A 321 -34.51 -5.65 8.25
N VAL A 322 -34.38 -4.66 7.36
CA VAL A 322 -35.03 -4.65 6.04
C VAL A 322 -34.19 -5.37 5.00
N LYS A 323 -32.87 -5.21 5.06
CA LYS A 323 -31.97 -5.76 4.03
C LYS A 323 -31.79 -7.26 4.16
N ILE A 324 -31.59 -7.79 5.37
CA ILE A 324 -31.38 -9.24 5.59
C ILE A 324 -32.60 -10.04 5.15
N GLN A 325 -33.82 -9.57 5.43
CA GLN A 325 -35.05 -10.19 4.95
C GLN A 325 -35.13 -10.29 3.41
N ARG A 326 -34.43 -9.43 2.67
CA ARG A 326 -34.43 -9.43 1.20
C ARG A 326 -33.33 -10.31 0.60
N ILE A 327 -32.15 -10.33 1.22
CA ILE A 327 -30.98 -11.04 0.69
C ILE A 327 -30.84 -12.47 1.21
N HIS A 328 -31.43 -12.78 2.36
CA HIS A 328 -31.48 -14.15 2.87
C HIS A 328 -32.63 -14.88 2.20
N LEU A 329 -32.32 -15.91 1.43
CA LEU A 329 -33.27 -16.81 0.81
C LEU A 329 -33.22 -18.14 1.54
N ALA A 330 -34.38 -18.69 1.90
CA ALA A 330 -34.45 -20.00 2.53
C ALA A 330 -35.63 -20.81 1.99
N LYS A 331 -35.47 -22.14 1.95
CA LYS A 331 -36.43 -23.09 1.41
C LYS A 331 -36.56 -24.30 2.32
N VAL A 332 -37.76 -24.86 2.45
CA VAL A 332 -37.97 -26.10 3.20
C VAL A 332 -37.55 -27.31 2.37
N GLU A 333 -36.79 -28.21 2.97
CA GLU A 333 -36.52 -29.54 2.41
C GLU A 333 -37.47 -30.57 3.04
N ASN A 334 -37.53 -30.61 4.37
CA ASN A 334 -38.50 -31.42 5.10
C ASN A 334 -38.85 -30.74 6.43
N CYS A 335 -40.10 -30.29 6.55
CA CYS A 335 -40.57 -29.52 7.69
C CYS A 335 -40.64 -30.33 8.98
N LYS A 336 -41.00 -31.62 8.88
CA LYS A 336 -41.12 -32.52 10.04
C LYS A 336 -39.76 -32.81 10.66
N ASP A 337 -38.75 -32.98 9.81
CA ASP A 337 -37.37 -33.24 10.22
C ASP A 337 -36.60 -31.94 10.51
N GLN A 338 -37.25 -30.77 10.37
CA GLN A 338 -36.66 -29.43 10.53
C GLN A 338 -35.48 -29.19 9.59
N LYS A 339 -35.51 -29.76 8.39
CA LYS A 339 -34.48 -29.60 7.35
C LYS A 339 -34.84 -28.51 6.37
N SER A 340 -33.91 -27.61 6.12
CA SER A 340 -34.09 -26.45 5.24
C SER A 340 -32.83 -26.14 4.46
N GLN A 341 -32.96 -25.42 3.34
CA GLN A 341 -31.84 -24.86 2.61
C GLN A 341 -31.80 -23.36 2.80
N SER A 342 -30.62 -22.79 2.96
CA SER A 342 -30.37 -21.35 3.08
C SER A 342 -29.35 -20.89 2.06
N PHE A 343 -29.51 -19.64 1.64
CA PHE A 343 -28.65 -18.94 0.73
C PHE A 343 -28.63 -17.46 1.12
N LEU A 344 -27.44 -16.87 1.22
CA LEU A 344 -27.29 -15.44 1.45
C LEU A 344 -26.78 -14.76 0.18
N ASP A 345 -27.59 -13.88 -0.40
CA ASP A 345 -27.26 -13.09 -1.58
C ASP A 345 -26.36 -11.89 -1.22
N ALA A 346 -25.11 -12.20 -0.84
CA ALA A 346 -24.09 -11.23 -0.46
C ALA A 346 -22.70 -11.77 -0.81
N HIS A 347 -21.70 -10.89 -0.88
CA HIS A 347 -20.28 -11.27 -0.97
C HIS A 347 -19.53 -10.84 0.29
N HIS A 348 -18.30 -11.34 0.40
CA HIS A 348 -17.35 -10.94 1.44
C HIS A 348 -17.77 -11.32 2.86
N TYR A 349 -18.19 -12.58 3.05
CA TYR A 349 -18.52 -13.15 4.35
C TYR A 349 -17.92 -14.56 4.53
N VAL A 350 -18.02 -15.08 5.74
CA VAL A 350 -17.68 -16.47 6.08
C VAL A 350 -18.96 -17.19 6.47
N ASP A 351 -19.25 -18.33 5.85
CA ASP A 351 -20.39 -19.18 6.17
C ASP A 351 -20.00 -20.19 7.25
N TYR A 352 -20.46 -19.98 8.49
CA TYR A 352 -20.18 -20.90 9.60
C TYR A 352 -20.80 -22.28 9.38
N ASN A 353 -21.87 -22.36 8.60
CA ASN A 353 -22.60 -23.60 8.38
C ASN A 353 -21.97 -24.47 7.27
N ASP A 354 -20.95 -23.98 6.56
CA ASP A 354 -20.18 -24.73 5.55
C ASP A 354 -18.72 -24.91 6.01
N PRO A 355 -18.40 -25.92 6.84
CA PRO A 355 -17.04 -26.13 7.33
C PRO A 355 -16.05 -26.59 6.25
N GLU A 356 -16.52 -27.07 5.10
CA GLU A 356 -15.64 -27.52 4.00
C GLU A 356 -15.11 -26.32 3.20
N ASN A 357 -15.98 -25.35 2.90
CA ASN A 357 -15.62 -24.12 2.17
C ASN A 357 -16.31 -22.89 2.77
N PRO A 358 -15.89 -22.46 3.98
CA PRO A 358 -16.57 -21.40 4.71
C PRO A 358 -16.32 -20.01 4.11
N GLU A 359 -15.17 -19.78 3.47
CA GLU A 359 -14.79 -18.45 2.99
C GLU A 359 -15.50 -18.09 1.68
N ARG A 360 -16.40 -17.10 1.73
CA ARG A 360 -17.05 -16.49 0.54
C ARG A 360 -16.40 -15.16 0.18
N PHE A 361 -15.08 -15.08 0.35
CA PHE A 361 -14.32 -13.86 0.15
C PHE A 361 -12.86 -14.14 -0.22
N ALA A 362 -12.28 -13.28 -1.04
CA ALA A 362 -10.85 -13.21 -1.29
C ALA A 362 -10.41 -11.75 -1.20
N LEU A 363 -9.39 -11.47 -0.39
CA LEU A 363 -8.84 -10.13 -0.24
C LEU A 363 -7.68 -9.93 -1.21
N GLU A 364 -7.76 -8.86 -1.98
CA GLU A 364 -6.69 -8.44 -2.89
C GLU A 364 -5.38 -8.18 -2.16
N ALA A 365 -4.26 -8.39 -2.87
CA ALA A 365 -2.93 -8.06 -2.37
C ALA A 365 -2.77 -6.54 -2.12
N ALA A 366 -1.76 -6.17 -1.33
CA ALA A 366 -1.43 -4.76 -1.12
C ALA A 366 -1.03 -4.08 -2.44
N VAL A 367 -1.33 -2.79 -2.58
CA VAL A 367 -1.05 -1.99 -3.78
C VAL A 367 0.43 -2.01 -4.16
N LYS A 368 1.33 -2.08 -3.17
CA LYS A 368 2.78 -2.25 -3.38
C LYS A 368 3.14 -3.53 -4.15
N ARG A 369 2.39 -4.62 -3.97
CA ARG A 369 2.62 -5.88 -4.70
C ARG A 369 2.01 -5.86 -6.09
N ILE A 370 0.96 -5.07 -6.28
CA ILE A 370 0.22 -4.95 -7.54
C ILE A 370 0.91 -3.96 -8.48
N TYR A 371 1.39 -2.84 -7.96
CA TYR A 371 1.96 -1.74 -8.72
C TYR A 371 3.47 -1.62 -8.42
N PRO A 372 4.35 -2.00 -9.37
CA PRO A 372 5.81 -1.94 -9.19
C PRO A 372 6.36 -0.55 -8.84
N TRP A 373 5.68 0.50 -9.33
CA TRP A 373 6.05 1.90 -9.11
C TRP A 373 5.81 2.38 -7.67
N ILE A 374 5.08 1.61 -6.85
CA ILE A 374 4.80 1.94 -5.45
C ILE A 374 5.82 1.25 -4.54
N ARG A 375 6.63 2.03 -3.84
CA ARG A 375 7.54 1.52 -2.80
C ARG A 375 6.80 1.23 -1.50
N SER A 376 5.87 2.10 -1.12
CA SER A 376 4.99 1.99 0.05
C SER A 376 3.79 2.90 -0.11
N ALA A 377 2.63 2.48 0.41
CA ALA A 377 1.42 3.26 0.46
C ALA A 377 0.76 3.06 1.83
N LYS A 378 0.96 4.05 2.71
CA LYS A 378 0.55 3.95 4.12
C LYS A 378 -0.17 5.20 4.57
N VAL A 379 -1.07 5.05 5.53
CA VAL A 379 -1.67 6.19 6.24
C VAL A 379 -0.59 6.86 7.07
N ALA A 380 -0.52 8.19 7.01
CA ALA A 380 0.51 8.95 7.71
C ALA A 380 0.35 8.88 9.23
N ASN A 381 1.48 8.65 9.91
CA ASN A 381 1.55 8.63 11.37
C ASN A 381 1.17 10.00 11.95
N GLY A 382 0.29 9.99 12.96
CA GLY A 382 -0.15 11.21 13.66
C GLY A 382 -1.61 11.55 13.37
N SER A 383 -1.89 12.38 12.36
CA SER A 383 -3.25 12.88 12.13
C SER A 383 -4.19 11.86 11.47
N GLY A 384 -3.63 10.85 10.79
CA GLY A 384 -4.43 9.87 10.03
C GLY A 384 -5.28 10.48 8.92
N ARG A 385 -5.00 11.73 8.48
CA ARG A 385 -5.81 12.47 7.49
C ARG A 385 -5.28 12.40 6.06
N HIS A 386 -4.11 11.82 5.88
CA HIS A 386 -3.49 11.68 4.57
C HIS A 386 -2.82 10.33 4.44
N VAL A 387 -2.76 9.84 3.21
CA VAL A 387 -1.98 8.68 2.81
C VAL A 387 -0.74 9.17 2.09
N VAL A 388 0.40 8.63 2.48
CA VAL A 388 1.68 8.87 1.82
C VAL A 388 1.98 7.68 0.92
N VAL A 389 2.00 7.93 -0.38
CA VAL A 389 2.46 6.99 -1.40
C VAL A 389 3.89 7.38 -1.78
N THR A 390 4.86 6.55 -1.41
CA THR A 390 6.26 6.72 -1.79
C THR A 390 6.51 5.97 -3.09
N HIS A 391 7.04 6.68 -4.07
CA HIS A 391 7.34 6.13 -5.38
C HIS A 391 8.66 5.34 -5.35
N SER A 392 8.73 4.23 -6.08
CA SER A 392 9.97 3.49 -6.37
C SER A 392 10.65 4.04 -7.64
N GLU A 393 9.86 4.53 -8.58
CA GLU A 393 10.28 5.17 -9.84
C GLU A 393 9.54 6.50 -10.06
N GLY A 394 10.15 7.46 -10.75
CA GLY A 394 9.53 8.76 -10.97
C GLY A 394 10.20 9.56 -12.07
N THR A 395 9.47 10.54 -12.61
CA THR A 395 9.99 11.48 -13.60
C THR A 395 11.10 12.34 -13.03
N ASN A 396 11.99 12.80 -13.91
CA ASN A 396 13.03 13.75 -13.54
C ASN A 396 12.43 15.08 -13.08
N VAL A 397 13.06 15.68 -12.08
CA VAL A 397 12.72 17.01 -11.56
C VAL A 397 13.69 18.03 -12.15
N GLU A 398 13.19 19.21 -12.51
CA GLU A 398 14.02 20.31 -12.98
C GLU A 398 14.58 21.08 -11.80
N VAL A 399 15.89 21.22 -11.77
CA VAL A 399 16.65 21.83 -10.70
C VAL A 399 17.48 22.96 -11.25
N ALA A 400 17.34 24.13 -10.66
CA ALA A 400 18.14 25.31 -10.92
C ALA A 400 19.06 25.58 -9.72
N LEU A 401 20.36 25.63 -9.96
CA LEU A 401 21.36 25.99 -8.95
C LEU A 401 21.87 27.41 -9.22
N GLN A 402 21.70 28.29 -8.24
CA GLN A 402 22.25 29.64 -8.26
C GLN A 402 23.33 29.77 -7.19
N LEU A 403 24.44 30.40 -7.57
CA LEU A 403 25.56 30.67 -6.69
C LEU A 403 25.61 32.18 -6.42
N HIS A 404 25.43 32.55 -5.16
CA HIS A 404 25.46 33.94 -4.68
C HIS A 404 26.88 34.34 -4.22
N GLU A 405 27.90 34.00 -5.02
CA GLU A 405 29.28 34.38 -4.74
C GLU A 405 30.07 34.56 -6.05
N GLU A 406 30.62 35.76 -6.26
CA GLU A 406 31.23 36.16 -7.54
C GLU A 406 32.60 35.51 -7.80
N LYS A 407 33.26 35.01 -6.74
CA LYS A 407 34.62 34.46 -6.82
C LYS A 407 34.66 33.01 -7.29
N TYR A 408 33.54 32.29 -7.21
CA TYR A 408 33.51 30.86 -7.47
C TYR A 408 32.62 30.54 -8.67
N SER A 409 32.94 29.43 -9.32
CA SER A 409 32.15 28.83 -10.39
C SER A 409 31.77 27.40 -10.03
N LEU A 410 30.67 26.90 -10.60
CA LEU A 410 30.19 25.55 -10.39
C LEU A 410 30.76 24.62 -11.45
N SER A 411 31.49 23.59 -11.02
CA SER A 411 32.06 22.54 -11.86
C SER A 411 31.41 21.20 -11.51
N PHE A 412 30.72 20.57 -12.47
CA PHE A 412 30.02 19.31 -12.25
C PHE A 412 30.94 18.12 -12.52
N VAL A 413 30.87 17.13 -11.63
CA VAL A 413 31.66 15.91 -11.72
C VAL A 413 30.74 14.70 -11.74
N HIS A 414 31.16 13.65 -12.45
CA HIS A 414 30.45 12.40 -12.51
C HIS A 414 31.42 11.22 -12.42
N ASP A 415 30.93 10.10 -11.92
CA ASP A 415 31.65 8.84 -11.87
C ASP A 415 31.45 8.06 -13.17
N PHE A 416 32.28 7.04 -13.38
CA PHE A 416 32.08 6.10 -14.47
C PHE A 416 31.02 5.07 -14.10
N SER A 417 30.21 4.67 -15.09
CA SER A 417 29.25 3.58 -14.95
C SER A 417 29.93 2.26 -15.29
N LYS A 418 29.61 1.19 -14.55
CA LYS A 418 30.16 -0.16 -14.76
C LYS A 418 29.09 -1.21 -14.53
N MET A 419 29.20 -2.35 -15.22
CA MET A 419 28.42 -3.56 -14.97
C MET A 419 29.24 -4.77 -15.38
N ASP A 420 29.18 -5.85 -14.60
CA ASP A 420 29.87 -7.10 -14.95
C ASP A 420 28.94 -8.09 -15.66
N ASP A 421 27.69 -8.24 -15.21
CA ASP A 421 26.72 -9.18 -15.78
C ASP A 421 25.28 -8.82 -15.39
N PHE A 422 24.29 -9.48 -16.01
CA PHE A 422 22.89 -9.41 -15.61
C PHE A 422 22.14 -10.72 -15.81
N SER A 423 21.00 -10.87 -15.17
CA SER A 423 20.02 -11.91 -15.40
C SER A 423 18.61 -11.35 -15.28
N GLY A 424 17.60 -12.08 -15.74
CA GLY A 424 16.22 -11.66 -15.56
C GLY A 424 15.23 -12.48 -16.33
N THR A 425 13.96 -12.09 -16.22
CA THR A 425 12.83 -12.69 -16.92
C THR A 425 11.83 -11.63 -17.34
N VAL A 426 11.27 -11.76 -18.54
CA VAL A 426 10.13 -10.93 -18.98
C VAL A 426 8.87 -11.60 -18.46
N ILE A 427 8.06 -10.84 -17.73
CA ILE A 427 6.86 -11.35 -17.06
C ILE A 427 5.65 -10.52 -17.52
N VAL A 428 4.60 -11.23 -17.91
CA VAL A 428 3.22 -10.72 -17.91
C VAL A 428 2.51 -11.34 -16.73
N ASP A 429 2.18 -10.54 -15.72
CA ASP A 429 1.53 -11.04 -14.52
C ASP A 429 0.02 -11.24 -14.70
N PHE A 430 -0.63 -11.81 -13.69
CA PHE A 430 -2.07 -12.10 -13.67
C PHE A 430 -2.95 -10.83 -13.75
N LYS A 431 -2.37 -9.63 -13.65
CA LYS A 431 -3.03 -8.33 -13.81
C LYS A 431 -2.64 -7.62 -15.11
N SER A 432 -2.01 -8.35 -16.04
CA SER A 432 -1.52 -7.81 -17.32
C SER A 432 -0.40 -6.77 -17.20
N ASN A 433 0.27 -6.64 -16.05
CA ASN A 433 1.47 -5.82 -15.97
C ASN A 433 2.59 -6.52 -16.74
N ARG A 434 3.20 -5.80 -17.67
CA ARG A 434 4.32 -6.29 -18.48
C ARG A 434 5.60 -5.62 -18.04
N PHE A 435 6.55 -6.40 -17.56
CA PHE A 435 7.83 -5.88 -17.08
C PHE A 435 8.96 -6.89 -17.21
N PHE A 436 10.18 -6.36 -17.28
CA PHE A 436 11.41 -7.12 -17.19
C PHE A 436 11.92 -7.07 -15.75
N ASN A 437 11.92 -8.23 -15.08
CA ASN A 437 12.51 -8.39 -13.76
C ASN A 437 14.02 -8.57 -13.94
N LEU A 438 14.76 -7.47 -13.86
CA LEU A 438 16.19 -7.38 -14.13
C LEU A 438 16.98 -7.46 -12.83
N THR A 439 17.93 -8.38 -12.76
CA THR A 439 18.98 -8.39 -11.74
C THR A 439 20.32 -8.08 -12.39
N VAL A 440 20.94 -6.99 -11.98
CA VAL A 440 22.28 -6.57 -12.42
C VAL A 440 23.30 -6.96 -11.36
N TYR A 441 24.46 -7.43 -11.80
CA TYR A 441 25.55 -7.89 -10.95
C TYR A 441 26.74 -6.94 -11.03
N ASN A 442 27.25 -6.60 -9.85
CA ASN A 442 28.44 -5.78 -9.69
C ASN A 442 28.38 -4.46 -10.50
N ALA A 443 27.24 -3.78 -10.40
CA ALA A 443 26.92 -2.67 -11.29
C ALA A 443 26.76 -1.34 -10.56
N THR A 444 27.12 -0.23 -11.22
CA THR A 444 27.08 1.14 -10.71
C THR A 444 26.78 2.14 -11.84
N GLY A 445 26.05 3.21 -11.53
CA GLY A 445 25.77 4.29 -12.47
C GLY A 445 24.65 4.02 -13.47
N ILE A 446 24.83 4.49 -14.70
CA ILE A 446 23.82 4.46 -15.78
C ILE A 446 24.03 3.24 -16.66
N ILE A 447 22.97 2.45 -16.84
CA ILE A 447 22.95 1.27 -17.71
C ILE A 447 21.87 1.45 -18.75
N HIS A 448 22.26 1.29 -20.01
CA HIS A 448 21.35 1.28 -21.14
C HIS A 448 21.03 -0.15 -21.52
N GLY A 449 19.76 -0.37 -21.85
CA GLY A 449 19.26 -1.66 -22.30
C GLY A 449 18.53 -1.54 -23.61
N THR A 450 18.75 -2.52 -24.47
CA THR A 450 18.11 -2.65 -25.77
C THR A 450 17.43 -4.02 -25.84
N VAL A 451 16.13 -4.01 -26.13
CA VAL A 451 15.32 -5.20 -26.35
C VAL A 451 15.22 -5.43 -27.85
N LYS A 452 15.71 -6.60 -28.29
CA LYS A 452 15.69 -7.02 -29.69
C LYS A 452 14.36 -7.69 -30.03
N LYS A 453 13.99 -7.69 -31.30
CA LYS A 453 12.77 -8.35 -31.83
C LYS A 453 12.75 -9.86 -31.65
N SER A 454 13.90 -10.51 -31.70
CA SER A 454 14.01 -11.97 -31.63
C SER A 454 15.12 -12.40 -30.67
N THR A 455 15.40 -13.71 -30.60
CA THR A 455 16.55 -14.26 -29.89
C THR A 455 17.89 -14.00 -30.61
N ASP A 456 17.88 -13.47 -31.82
CA ASP A 456 19.11 -13.18 -32.56
C ASP A 456 19.65 -11.79 -32.21
N LYS A 457 20.95 -11.72 -31.86
CA LYS A 457 21.62 -10.46 -31.50
C LYS A 457 21.59 -9.42 -32.63
N SER A 458 21.59 -9.86 -33.88
CA SER A 458 21.55 -9.00 -35.07
C SER A 458 20.13 -8.57 -35.47
N SER A 459 19.10 -8.99 -34.74
CA SER A 459 17.73 -8.55 -35.04
C SER A 459 17.51 -7.08 -34.69
N ASN A 460 16.45 -6.50 -35.25
CA ASN A 460 16.12 -5.09 -35.06
C ASN A 460 15.79 -4.79 -33.59
N ASP A 461 16.11 -3.56 -33.19
CA ASP A 461 15.78 -3.03 -31.87
C ASP A 461 14.29 -2.66 -31.82
N GLU A 462 13.58 -3.15 -30.81
CA GLU A 462 12.16 -2.85 -30.58
C GLU A 462 11.95 -1.82 -29.49
N PHE A 463 12.79 -1.84 -28.45
CA PHE A 463 12.65 -0.96 -27.31
C PHE A 463 14.00 -0.66 -26.66
N HIS A 464 14.18 0.58 -26.21
CA HIS A 464 15.35 1.00 -25.45
C HIS A 464 14.90 1.52 -24.09
N PHE A 465 15.64 1.17 -23.05
CA PHE A 465 15.43 1.69 -21.71
C PHE A 465 16.75 2.10 -21.07
N THR A 466 16.67 2.91 -20.03
CA THR A 466 17.83 3.31 -19.22
C THR A 466 17.47 3.14 -17.76
N THR A 467 18.35 2.50 -17.00
CA THR A 467 18.19 2.30 -15.57
C THR A 467 19.38 2.84 -14.80
N TYR A 468 19.16 3.17 -13.54
CA TYR A 468 20.10 3.90 -12.70
C TYR A 468 20.39 3.12 -11.40
N ILE A 469 21.67 3.00 -11.08
CA ILE A 469 22.17 2.36 -9.86
C ILE A 469 22.96 3.39 -9.06
N GLY A 470 22.30 4.02 -8.08
CA GLY A 470 22.91 5.02 -7.21
C GLY A 470 23.86 4.48 -6.13
N ASP A 471 24.05 3.16 -6.05
CA ASP A 471 24.97 2.55 -5.08
C ASP A 471 26.43 2.69 -5.56
N MET A 472 27.30 3.25 -4.72
CA MET A 472 28.73 3.45 -5.03
C MET A 472 29.57 2.18 -4.97
N ARG A 473 29.12 1.23 -4.15
CA ARG A 473 29.72 -0.10 -4.15
C ARG A 473 28.94 -0.91 -5.17
N ASN A 474 29.64 -1.36 -6.20
CA ASN A 474 29.57 -2.70 -6.75
C ASN A 474 28.53 -3.60 -6.06
N ALA A 475 27.26 -3.41 -6.43
CA ALA A 475 26.12 -4.02 -5.77
C ALA A 475 25.35 -4.90 -6.75
N ASN A 476 24.74 -5.95 -6.21
CA ASN A 476 23.74 -6.73 -6.91
C ASN A 476 22.39 -6.08 -6.62
N LYS A 477 21.70 -5.63 -7.67
CA LYS A 477 20.43 -4.92 -7.53
C LYS A 477 19.39 -5.54 -8.44
N THR A 478 18.19 -5.75 -7.91
CA THR A 478 17.04 -6.16 -8.70
C THR A 478 16.14 -4.95 -8.94
N LEU A 479 15.73 -4.79 -10.19
CA LEU A 479 15.02 -3.64 -10.74
C LEU A 479 13.88 -4.17 -11.61
N ILE A 480 12.75 -3.47 -11.60
CA ILE A 480 11.64 -3.76 -12.49
C ILE A 480 11.66 -2.71 -13.59
N VAL A 481 11.76 -3.16 -14.84
CA VAL A 481 11.73 -2.28 -16.02
C VAL A 481 10.40 -2.48 -16.74
N PRO A 482 9.51 -1.48 -16.80
CA PRO A 482 8.25 -1.61 -17.53
C PRO A 482 8.52 -1.78 -19.03
N LEU A 483 7.78 -2.68 -19.68
CA LEU A 483 7.93 -2.96 -21.11
C LEU A 483 6.64 -2.60 -21.88
N PRO A 484 6.76 -2.07 -23.11
CA PRO A 484 5.60 -1.75 -23.93
C PRO A 484 4.90 -3.02 -24.43
N ALA A 485 3.62 -2.88 -24.80
CA ALA A 485 2.78 -3.98 -25.29
C ALA A 485 3.33 -4.66 -26.56
N LEU A 486 4.16 -3.96 -27.33
CA LEU A 486 4.92 -4.46 -28.48
C LEU A 486 5.76 -5.71 -28.15
N ILE A 487 6.28 -5.83 -26.94
CA ILE A 487 7.17 -6.95 -26.56
C ILE A 487 6.32 -8.15 -26.17
N ASP A 488 5.69 -8.83 -27.13
CA ASP A 488 4.73 -9.92 -26.89
C ASP A 488 5.25 -11.31 -27.26
N GLY A 489 5.01 -12.30 -26.40
CA GLY A 489 5.17 -13.73 -26.71
C GLY A 489 6.60 -14.21 -27.01
N GLY A 490 7.06 -15.22 -26.27
CA GLY A 490 8.31 -15.93 -26.55
C GLY A 490 9.58 -15.16 -26.16
N ASP A 491 10.70 -15.89 -26.12
CA ASP A 491 11.96 -15.38 -25.57
C ASP A 491 12.53 -14.24 -26.42
N ARG A 492 13.27 -13.33 -25.77
CA ARG A 492 13.85 -12.14 -26.40
C ARG A 492 15.32 -11.99 -26.06
N MET A 493 16.13 -11.55 -27.03
CA MET A 493 17.49 -11.11 -26.75
C MET A 493 17.43 -9.71 -26.13
N ILE A 494 17.98 -9.56 -24.93
CA ILE A 494 18.19 -8.26 -24.28
C ILE A 494 19.68 -8.03 -24.17
N CYS A 495 20.11 -6.84 -24.53
CA CYS A 495 21.50 -6.42 -24.44
C CYS A 495 21.63 -5.21 -23.53
N LEU A 496 22.59 -5.25 -22.60
CA LEU A 496 22.87 -4.18 -21.66
C LEU A 496 24.31 -3.68 -21.81
N HIS A 497 24.50 -2.38 -21.69
CA HIS A 497 25.83 -1.77 -21.59
C HIS A 497 25.82 -0.58 -20.64
N ALA A 498 26.97 -0.28 -20.04
CA ALA A 498 27.15 0.93 -19.25
C ALA A 498 27.32 2.15 -20.17
N ASP A 499 26.93 3.35 -19.72
CA ASP A 499 26.99 4.61 -20.50
C ASP A 499 28.38 4.94 -21.07
N ASN A 500 29.44 4.57 -20.35
CA ASN A 500 30.83 4.82 -20.76
C ASN A 500 31.52 3.58 -21.37
N GLY A 501 30.79 2.48 -21.58
CA GLY A 501 31.33 1.27 -22.22
C GLY A 501 31.37 1.40 -23.74
N SER A 502 32.37 0.80 -24.38
CA SER A 502 32.34 0.63 -25.83
C SER A 502 31.22 -0.35 -26.23
N SER A 503 30.74 -0.27 -27.47
CA SER A 503 29.75 -1.23 -28.01
C SER A 503 30.22 -2.69 -27.95
N GLU A 504 31.54 -2.92 -27.82
CA GLU A 504 32.13 -4.25 -27.63
C GLU A 504 31.95 -4.81 -26.19
N GLN A 505 31.62 -3.97 -25.21
CA GLN A 505 31.35 -4.36 -23.83
C GLN A 505 29.86 -4.61 -23.55
N GLU A 506 29.05 -4.67 -24.60
CA GLU A 506 27.64 -5.00 -24.51
C GLU A 506 27.45 -6.49 -24.15
N ILE A 507 26.76 -6.74 -23.04
CA ILE A 507 26.43 -8.07 -22.58
C ILE A 507 25.03 -8.39 -23.08
N CYS A 508 24.87 -9.48 -23.82
CA CYS A 508 23.58 -9.88 -24.39
C CYS A 508 23.17 -11.27 -23.87
N ARG A 509 21.90 -11.41 -23.50
CA ARG A 509 21.33 -12.67 -23.02
C ARG A 509 19.96 -12.92 -23.63
N ILE A 510 19.68 -14.19 -23.90
CA ILE A 510 18.32 -14.65 -24.21
C ILE A 510 17.55 -14.70 -22.90
N ILE A 511 16.47 -13.92 -22.83
CA ILE A 511 15.63 -13.76 -21.64
C ILE A 511 14.31 -14.48 -21.89
N ALA A 512 13.97 -15.34 -20.93
CA ALA A 512 12.75 -16.12 -20.99
C ALA A 512 11.51 -15.23 -20.83
N PHE A 513 10.48 -15.51 -21.63
CA PHE A 513 9.17 -14.88 -21.53
C PHE A 513 8.20 -15.77 -20.76
N LYS A 514 7.60 -15.22 -19.70
CA LYS A 514 6.62 -15.91 -18.87
C LYS A 514 5.34 -15.12 -18.78
N GLU A 515 4.25 -15.72 -19.24
CA GLU A 515 2.90 -15.15 -19.13
C GLU A 515 2.07 -15.98 -18.15
N VAL A 516 1.47 -15.29 -17.19
CA VAL A 516 0.56 -15.88 -16.22
C VAL A 516 -0.86 -15.55 -16.66
N ALA A 517 -1.73 -16.56 -16.69
CA ALA A 517 -3.13 -16.37 -17.05
C ALA A 517 -3.81 -15.37 -16.10
N LEU A 518 -4.79 -14.64 -16.63
CA LEU A 518 -5.59 -13.69 -15.85
C LEU A 518 -6.28 -14.39 -14.68
N GLU A 519 -6.20 -13.78 -13.51
CA GLU A 519 -6.92 -14.27 -12.34
C GLU A 519 -8.40 -13.88 -12.47
N ILE A 520 -9.28 -14.88 -12.54
CA ILE A 520 -10.72 -14.70 -12.58
C ILE A 520 -11.28 -15.19 -11.26
N ASN A 521 -11.53 -14.26 -10.33
CA ASN A 521 -12.15 -14.55 -9.04
C ASN A 521 -13.67 -14.45 -9.18
N LEU A 522 -14.32 -15.53 -9.64
CA LEU A 522 -15.77 -15.68 -9.58
C LEU A 522 -16.14 -16.20 -8.19
N LEU A 523 -16.72 -15.34 -7.36
CA LEU A 523 -17.33 -15.74 -6.09
C LEU A 523 -18.75 -16.23 -6.39
N GLU A 524 -18.95 -17.54 -6.41
CA GLU A 524 -20.29 -18.13 -6.54
C GLU A 524 -20.82 -18.57 -5.18
N ASN A 525 -22.00 -18.07 -4.82
CA ASN A 525 -22.75 -18.54 -3.66
C ASN A 525 -23.56 -19.79 -4.02
N THR A 526 -23.80 -20.66 -3.04
CA THR A 526 -24.49 -21.96 -3.25
C THR A 526 -25.51 -22.20 -2.15
N TRP A 527 -26.59 -22.93 -2.45
CA TRP A 527 -27.61 -23.33 -1.46
C TRP A 527 -27.02 -24.34 -0.48
N ARG A 528 -27.33 -24.19 0.81
CA ARG A 528 -26.79 -25.05 1.87
C ARG A 528 -27.88 -25.61 2.77
N GLU A 529 -27.80 -26.91 3.05
CA GLU A 529 -28.70 -27.58 3.99
C GLU A 529 -28.37 -27.12 5.42
N ILE A 530 -29.42 -26.85 6.19
CA ILE A 530 -29.38 -26.41 7.58
C ILE A 530 -30.42 -27.22 8.35
N ASP A 531 -29.97 -27.80 9.46
CA ASP A 531 -30.82 -28.46 10.43
C ASP A 531 -31.33 -27.45 11.47
N GLY A 532 -32.63 -27.48 11.70
CA GLY A 532 -33.34 -26.71 12.71
C GLY A 532 -33.64 -27.53 13.96
N HIS A 533 -33.84 -26.84 15.08
CA HIS A 533 -34.37 -27.46 16.29
C HIS A 533 -35.51 -26.63 16.87
N CYS A 534 -36.73 -27.17 16.82
CA CYS A 534 -37.91 -26.54 17.39
C CYS A 534 -38.77 -27.57 18.13
N PRO A 535 -38.65 -27.68 19.47
CA PRO A 535 -39.41 -28.66 20.24
C PRO A 535 -40.91 -28.34 20.32
N GLU A 536 -41.30 -27.07 20.10
CA GLU A 536 -42.69 -26.59 20.12
C GLU A 536 -43.38 -26.63 18.75
N CYS A 537 -42.63 -26.75 17.66
CA CYS A 537 -43.17 -26.76 16.30
C CYS A 537 -43.80 -28.12 15.97
N ASN A 538 -44.80 -28.12 15.08
CA ASN A 538 -45.46 -29.35 14.60
C ASN A 538 -46.12 -30.20 15.72
N LYS A 539 -46.38 -29.61 16.90
CA LYS A 539 -47.19 -30.26 17.95
C LYS A 539 -48.65 -30.32 17.49
N LEU A 540 -49.30 -31.47 17.70
CA LEU A 540 -50.74 -31.62 17.52
C LEU A 540 -51.46 -30.73 18.53
N THR A 541 -51.86 -29.53 18.11
CA THR A 541 -52.72 -28.65 18.93
C THR A 541 -54.15 -29.21 18.93
N MET A 542 -54.87 -29.06 20.06
CA MET A 542 -56.26 -29.52 20.18
C MET A 542 -57.20 -28.93 19.10
N GLY A 543 -56.85 -27.78 18.53
CA GLY A 543 -57.57 -27.18 17.40
C GLY A 543 -57.43 -27.96 16.09
N GLY A 544 -56.25 -28.54 15.82
CA GLY A 544 -56.00 -29.41 14.66
C GLY A 544 -56.76 -30.73 14.77
N PHE A 545 -56.87 -31.29 15.98
CA PHE A 545 -57.69 -32.48 16.25
C PHE A 545 -59.17 -32.24 15.96
N LEU A 546 -59.72 -31.09 16.38
CA LEU A 546 -61.14 -30.75 16.14
C LEU A 546 -61.45 -30.44 14.66
N SER A 547 -60.48 -29.92 13.90
CA SER A 547 -60.64 -29.69 12.46
C SER A 547 -60.78 -30.99 11.65
N ASN A 548 -60.17 -32.09 12.12
CA ASN A 548 -60.31 -33.44 11.54
C ASN A 548 -61.64 -34.11 11.87
N PHE A 549 -62.42 -33.57 12.83
CA PHE A 549 -63.78 -34.03 13.16
C PHE A 549 -64.87 -33.16 12.56
N ASN A 550 -64.55 -32.20 11.68
CA ASN A 550 -65.57 -31.44 10.95
C ASN A 550 -66.12 -32.29 9.79
N PRO A 551 -67.37 -32.79 9.84
CA PRO A 551 -67.91 -33.71 8.84
C PRO A 551 -68.03 -33.10 7.43
N ILE A 552 -67.96 -31.77 7.33
CA ILE A 552 -67.99 -31.04 6.05
C ILE A 552 -66.73 -31.31 5.22
N ASN A 553 -65.59 -31.56 5.86
CA ASN A 553 -64.33 -31.89 5.16
C ASN A 553 -64.29 -33.34 4.66
N TRP A 554 -65.20 -34.21 5.11
CA TRP A 554 -65.33 -35.59 4.62
C TRP A 554 -66.26 -35.71 3.40
N ALA A 555 -67.00 -34.64 3.08
CA ALA A 555 -67.94 -34.61 1.98
C ALA A 555 -67.31 -34.21 0.63
N SER A 556 -66.07 -33.68 0.62
CA SER A 556 -65.37 -33.29 -0.61
C SER A 556 -64.68 -34.47 -1.34
N GLU A 557 -64.51 -35.62 -0.68
CA GLU A 557 -63.90 -36.82 -1.30
C GLU A 557 -64.88 -37.73 -2.05
N LYS A 558 -66.18 -37.40 -2.11
CA LYS A 558 -67.23 -38.26 -2.72
C LYS A 558 -67.93 -37.73 -3.97
N ILE A 559 -67.34 -36.77 -4.70
CA ILE A 559 -67.93 -36.22 -5.94
C ILE A 559 -67.19 -36.65 -7.23
N TRP A 560 -66.12 -37.45 -7.15
CA TRP A 560 -65.33 -37.86 -8.34
C TRP A 560 -65.58 -39.28 -8.88
N LEU A 561 -66.69 -39.95 -8.52
CA LEU A 561 -66.95 -41.33 -8.96
C LEU A 561 -68.32 -41.56 -9.65
N SER A 562 -68.95 -40.53 -10.20
CA SER A 562 -70.17 -40.70 -11.02
C SER A 562 -70.13 -39.87 -12.30
N THR A 563 -69.15 -40.14 -13.16
CA THR A 563 -69.21 -39.88 -14.60
C THR A 563 -68.25 -40.83 -15.32
N LEU A 564 -68.74 -42.04 -15.61
CA LEU A 564 -68.26 -42.93 -16.67
C LEU A 564 -69.48 -43.59 -17.31
#